data_AF-A0A347UFK6-F1
#
_entry.id   AF-A0A347UFK6-F1
#
_cell.length_a   1.000
_cell.length_b   1.000
_cell.length_c   1.000
_cell.angle_alpha   90.00
_cell.angle_beta   90.00
_cell.angle_gamma   90.00
#
_symmetry.space_group_name_H-M   'P 1'
#
loop_
_entity.id
_entity.type
_entity.pdbx_description
1 polymer ?
#
loop_
_entity_poly.entity_id
_entity_poly.type
_entity_poly.pdbx_seq_one_letter_code
_entity_poly.pdbx_strand_id
1 'polypeptide(L)'
;MVLPLHDRIMPRTGVRRDAGVDIMPDIDLNRDSEYAHYLWHLHDAGVITLELADGGDLPRYEVSGSVWDDLYDDAVDPSLVAMIDNGCSSQHPYLPPAGDAGGMVEGIDFATHDFGAIIRPLGAAENPQDCTTDREGRRNHFDAANTADPQFWQRINDFDQATDIPGVSDIIDALEISAGVVRSVTTYADDLPTHGTLLAGVVGGRAPAVMPEECAEAIAYFGADPRCRLLPLNTSFRPEFIGLIHALLYAVGMGADVICIPRAIYMPTAKGNKVDPHRPKDKRASRIDTDPVLKQQAAIFEALLLEIAARVPVIVAAGNNGFKSETVYPASLAGPDNALISVGAINGKRKFSSYTNTRNVTVYAPSDDAPVWTRRELRLDPKGRTMHDHEVTQAESEPEEAGDYSTWGVLSTDVPGAFGAEDGGVSTIEETGYDSLIMQRSQFASFGGTSAASGIVAGVVSLLQAKRRKEGQAPMTGTEMKLHLQTNCPDLAIGLDGATVKRIDADSCLQAI
;
A
#
# COMPACT_ATOMS: atom_id res chain seq x y z
N MET A 1 5.04 19.02 -31.02
CA MET A 1 5.64 17.90 -31.78
C MET A 1 6.00 16.86 -30.74
N VAL A 2 5.10 15.89 -30.52
CA VAL A 2 5.13 14.94 -29.41
C VAL A 2 5.98 13.75 -29.85
N LEU A 3 7.09 13.49 -29.15
CA LEU A 3 7.88 12.27 -29.37
C LEU A 3 7.16 11.09 -28.71
N PRO A 4 7.14 9.89 -29.30
CA PRO A 4 6.51 8.71 -28.70
C PRO A 4 7.21 8.34 -27.39
N LEU A 5 6.42 8.01 -26.35
CA LEU A 5 6.90 7.60 -25.03
C LEU A 5 7.75 6.30 -25.05
N HIS A 6 7.73 5.56 -26.16
CA HIS A 6 8.51 4.33 -26.35
C HIS A 6 10.02 4.52 -26.18
N ASP A 7 10.55 5.73 -26.44
CA ASP A 7 11.98 6.05 -26.27
C ASP A 7 12.33 6.49 -24.83
N ARG A 8 11.34 6.61 -23.94
CA ARG A 8 11.54 7.04 -22.53
C ARG A 8 11.35 5.93 -21.50
N ILE A 9 10.87 4.76 -21.92
CA ILE A 9 10.65 3.63 -21.01
C ILE A 9 11.85 2.68 -20.95
N MET A 10 12.56 2.40 -22.06
CA MET A 10 13.91 1.80 -22.10
C MET A 10 14.37 1.65 -23.57
N PRO A 11 15.69 1.67 -23.88
CA PRO A 11 16.20 1.18 -25.16
C PRO A 11 16.13 -0.36 -25.21
N ARG A 12 15.44 -0.91 -26.22
CA ARG A 12 15.30 -2.37 -26.42
C ARG A 12 16.65 -3.03 -26.73
N THR A 13 17.13 -3.92 -25.85
CA THR A 13 18.13 -4.94 -26.21
C THR A 13 17.49 -6.32 -26.16
N GLY A 14 17.19 -6.87 -27.33
CA GLY A 14 16.56 -8.19 -27.45
C GLY A 14 17.54 -9.32 -27.13
N VAL A 15 17.31 -10.04 -26.04
CA VAL A 15 17.89 -11.37 -25.81
C VAL A 15 16.78 -12.31 -25.34
N ARG A 16 16.50 -13.33 -26.15
CA ARG A 16 15.64 -14.46 -25.80
C ARG A 16 16.40 -15.37 -24.82
N ARG A 17 15.77 -15.85 -23.75
CA ARG A 17 16.30 -16.94 -22.92
C ARG A 17 15.33 -18.12 -22.84
N ASP A 18 15.94 -19.30 -22.90
CA ASP A 18 15.32 -20.61 -22.79
C ASP A 18 15.02 -20.96 -21.32
N ALA A 19 13.94 -21.71 -21.10
CA ALA A 19 13.50 -22.18 -19.80
C ALA A 19 14.47 -23.23 -19.22
N GLY A 20 15.26 -22.82 -18.22
CA GLY A 20 16.06 -23.67 -17.37
C GLY A 20 16.17 -23.02 -16.00
N VAL A 21 15.83 -23.78 -14.95
CA VAL A 21 15.90 -23.36 -13.55
C VAL A 21 17.38 -23.17 -13.16
N ASP A 22 17.93 -22.00 -13.46
CA ASP A 22 19.18 -21.54 -12.90
C ASP A 22 18.84 -20.71 -11.66
N ILE A 23 19.20 -21.24 -10.49
CA ILE A 23 19.30 -20.48 -9.25
C ILE A 23 20.36 -19.41 -9.53
N MET A 24 19.92 -18.20 -9.88
CA MET A 24 20.81 -17.07 -10.13
C MET A 24 21.70 -16.82 -8.90
N PRO A 25 22.96 -16.41 -9.10
CA PRO A 25 23.82 -16.04 -7.99
C PRO A 25 23.14 -14.93 -7.21
N ASP A 26 23.04 -15.10 -5.89
CA ASP A 26 22.59 -14.08 -4.95
C ASP A 26 23.14 -12.72 -5.41
N ILE A 27 22.26 -11.76 -5.72
CA ILE A 27 22.67 -10.37 -5.74
C ILE A 27 23.36 -10.17 -4.39
N ASP A 28 24.67 -9.90 -4.40
CA ASP A 28 25.41 -9.64 -3.18
C ASP A 28 24.97 -8.26 -2.68
N LEU A 29 23.81 -8.24 -2.02
CA LEU A 29 23.18 -7.08 -1.38
C LEU A 29 24.05 -6.53 -0.23
N ASN A 30 25.26 -7.06 -0.01
CA ASN A 30 26.26 -6.44 0.85
C ASN A 30 27.20 -5.47 0.10
N ARG A 31 27.10 -5.35 -1.23
CA ARG A 31 27.92 -4.42 -2.03
C ARG A 31 27.13 -3.19 -2.47
N ASP A 32 27.65 -2.03 -2.07
CA ASP A 32 27.16 -0.67 -2.36
C ASP A 32 27.07 -0.42 -3.89
N SER A 33 25.93 -0.77 -4.51
CA SER A 33 25.62 -0.42 -5.90
C SER A 33 24.55 0.66 -5.92
N GLU A 34 24.89 1.83 -6.47
CA GLU A 34 24.13 3.09 -6.31
C GLU A 34 22.69 3.07 -6.85
N TYR A 35 22.33 2.10 -7.71
CA TYR A 35 21.00 2.04 -8.37
C TYR A 35 20.19 0.76 -8.07
N ALA A 36 20.83 -0.35 -7.70
CA ALA A 36 20.11 -1.55 -7.26
C ALA A 36 19.51 -1.40 -5.85
N HIS A 37 19.92 -0.36 -5.13
CA HIS A 37 19.54 -0.24 -3.73
C HIS A 37 18.04 0.06 -3.53
N TYR A 38 17.45 0.96 -4.31
CA TYR A 38 16.11 1.49 -3.98
C TYR A 38 14.93 0.72 -4.60
N LEU A 39 15.13 -0.03 -5.70
CA LEU A 39 14.08 -0.87 -6.34
C LEU A 39 14.21 -2.37 -6.02
N TRP A 40 15.05 -2.74 -5.03
CA TRP A 40 15.28 -4.14 -4.67
C TRP A 40 13.99 -4.92 -4.41
N HIS A 41 12.98 -4.26 -3.84
CA HIS A 41 11.69 -4.83 -3.48
C HIS A 41 10.86 -5.19 -4.71
N LEU A 42 10.95 -4.40 -5.79
CA LEU A 42 10.31 -4.73 -7.07
C LEU A 42 11.00 -5.91 -7.76
N HIS A 43 12.33 -5.95 -7.69
CA HIS A 43 13.09 -7.08 -8.19
C HIS A 43 12.75 -8.37 -7.42
N ASP A 44 12.73 -8.30 -6.08
CA ASP A 44 12.43 -9.47 -5.26
C ASP A 44 10.99 -9.97 -5.42
N ALA A 45 10.06 -9.05 -5.68
CA ALA A 45 8.66 -9.35 -6.02
C ALA A 45 8.47 -9.77 -7.49
N GLY A 46 9.53 -9.90 -8.30
CA GLY A 46 9.46 -10.36 -9.69
C GLY A 46 8.79 -9.37 -10.65
N VAL A 47 8.74 -8.08 -10.32
CA VAL A 47 8.16 -7.03 -11.17
C VAL A 47 9.17 -6.53 -12.20
N ILE A 48 10.44 -6.44 -11.82
CA ILE A 48 11.55 -6.01 -12.67
C ILE A 48 12.69 -7.01 -12.62
N THR A 49 13.49 -7.06 -13.68
CA THR A 49 14.77 -7.75 -13.71
C THR A 49 15.90 -6.73 -13.65
N LEU A 50 16.91 -6.99 -12.80
CA LEU A 50 18.09 -6.18 -12.67
C LEU A 50 19.30 -6.94 -13.21
N GLU A 51 20.08 -6.32 -14.10
CA GLU A 51 21.34 -6.87 -14.59
C GLU A 51 22.50 -5.96 -14.22
N LEU A 52 23.68 -6.55 -13.99
CA LEU A 52 24.90 -5.81 -13.72
C LEU A 52 25.35 -5.08 -15.00
N ALA A 53 25.43 -3.77 -14.96
CA ALA A 53 25.93 -2.94 -16.05
C ALA A 53 27.43 -3.18 -16.25
N ASP A 54 27.82 -3.38 -17.50
CA ASP A 54 29.22 -3.54 -17.88
C ASP A 54 29.98 -2.20 -17.80
N GLY A 55 31.18 -2.21 -17.20
CA GLY A 55 32.18 -1.16 -17.45
C GLY A 55 32.38 -0.07 -16.37
N GLY A 56 32.07 -0.33 -15.11
CA GLY A 56 32.40 0.56 -13.98
C GLY A 56 33.29 -0.09 -12.91
N ASP A 57 34.03 0.72 -12.15
CA ASP A 57 34.80 0.28 -10.97
C ASP A 57 33.88 -0.15 -9.80
N LEU A 58 32.61 0.26 -9.83
CA LEU A 58 31.57 -0.11 -8.87
C LEU A 58 30.46 -0.89 -9.58
N PRO A 59 29.89 -1.94 -8.94
CA PRO A 59 28.73 -2.62 -9.47
C PRO A 59 27.59 -1.60 -9.63
N ARG A 60 27.04 -1.50 -10.84
CA ARG A 60 25.83 -0.74 -11.14
C ARG A 60 24.83 -1.72 -11.70
N TYR A 61 23.58 -1.64 -11.26
CA TYR A 61 22.53 -2.48 -11.81
C TYR A 61 21.59 -1.60 -12.63
N GLU A 62 21.22 -2.12 -13.79
CA GLU A 62 20.26 -1.52 -14.70
C GLU A 62 19.02 -2.42 -14.78
N VAL A 63 17.86 -1.80 -14.93
CA VAL A 63 16.62 -2.54 -15.20
C VAL A 63 16.70 -3.06 -16.63
N SER A 64 16.87 -4.37 -16.79
CA SER A 64 17.00 -5.02 -18.10
C SER A 64 15.66 -5.48 -18.68
N GLY A 65 14.62 -5.56 -17.84
CA GLY A 65 13.27 -5.89 -18.25
C GLY A 65 12.26 -5.68 -17.12
N SER A 66 10.99 -5.60 -17.47
CA SER A 66 9.88 -5.49 -16.53
C SER A 66 8.65 -6.22 -17.02
N VAL A 67 7.80 -6.65 -16.10
CA VAL A 67 6.48 -7.21 -16.45
C VAL A 67 5.57 -6.17 -17.12
N TRP A 68 5.89 -4.87 -16.98
CA TRP A 68 5.16 -3.78 -17.61
C TRP A 68 5.36 -3.74 -19.12
N ASP A 69 6.54 -4.13 -19.61
CA ASP A 69 6.89 -4.08 -21.04
C ASP A 69 5.98 -4.98 -21.89
N ASP A 70 5.60 -6.14 -21.32
CA ASP A 70 4.71 -7.09 -21.96
C ASP A 70 3.23 -6.79 -21.70
N LEU A 71 2.93 -6.09 -20.61
CA LEU A 71 1.56 -5.83 -20.18
C LEU A 71 0.97 -4.59 -20.84
N TYR A 72 1.69 -3.47 -20.87
CA TYR A 72 1.11 -2.20 -21.22
C TYR A 72 1.50 -1.73 -22.63
N ASP A 73 0.52 -1.73 -23.51
CA ASP A 73 0.48 -0.86 -24.70
C ASP A 73 -0.48 0.31 -24.46
N ASP A 74 -0.74 1.13 -25.47
CA ASP A 74 -1.63 2.31 -25.36
C ASP A 74 -3.12 1.93 -25.18
N ALA A 75 -3.50 0.65 -25.21
CA ALA A 75 -4.91 0.21 -25.26
C ALA A 75 -5.45 -0.45 -23.99
N VAL A 76 -4.61 -0.74 -22.99
CA VAL A 76 -5.06 -1.41 -21.74
C VAL A 76 -5.57 -0.38 -20.74
N ASP A 77 -6.84 -0.52 -20.35
CA ASP A 77 -7.47 0.33 -19.33
C ASP A 77 -6.81 0.10 -17.94
N PRO A 78 -6.31 1.16 -17.28
CA PRO A 78 -5.78 1.11 -15.93
C PRO A 78 -6.71 0.49 -14.88
N SER A 79 -6.18 -0.51 -14.16
CA SER A 79 -6.81 -1.03 -12.95
C SER A 79 -7.00 0.06 -11.89
N LEU A 80 -8.11 0.03 -11.15
CA LEU A 80 -8.38 0.94 -10.04
C LEU A 80 -8.08 0.26 -8.69
N VAL A 81 -7.10 0.79 -7.95
CA VAL A 81 -6.74 0.34 -6.61
C VAL A 81 -7.27 1.32 -5.57
N ALA A 82 -8.24 0.88 -4.78
CA ALA A 82 -8.75 1.64 -3.64
C ALA A 82 -7.85 1.45 -2.40
N MET A 83 -7.42 2.54 -1.80
CA MET A 83 -6.53 2.58 -0.65
C MET A 83 -7.27 3.13 0.56
N ILE A 84 -7.67 2.26 1.50
CA ILE A 84 -8.34 2.68 2.73
C ILE A 84 -7.29 2.94 3.81
N ASP A 85 -6.88 4.20 3.94
CA ASP A 85 -5.78 4.62 4.82
C ASP A 85 -6.04 5.99 5.46
N ASN A 86 -5.01 6.74 5.88
CA ASN A 86 -5.10 8.01 6.60
C ASN A 86 -4.87 9.27 5.73
N GLY A 87 -5.05 9.13 4.42
CA GLY A 87 -4.87 10.22 3.44
C GLY A 87 -3.65 10.02 2.55
N CYS A 88 -3.65 10.67 1.40
CA CYS A 88 -2.58 10.61 0.41
C CYS A 88 -2.39 12.01 -0.18
N SER A 89 -1.14 12.43 -0.37
CA SER A 89 -0.83 13.69 -1.02
C SER A 89 -1.38 13.68 -2.45
N SER A 90 -2.07 14.75 -2.80
CA SER A 90 -2.58 14.98 -4.16
C SER A 90 -1.60 15.76 -5.03
N GLN A 91 -0.54 16.30 -4.41
CA GLN A 91 0.44 17.18 -5.04
C GLN A 91 1.81 16.53 -5.25
N HIS A 92 1.97 15.27 -4.82
CA HIS A 92 3.25 14.58 -4.93
C HIS A 92 3.64 14.37 -6.42
N PRO A 93 4.85 14.76 -6.86
CA PRO A 93 5.22 14.70 -8.28
C PRO A 93 5.25 13.29 -8.86
N TYR A 94 5.46 12.27 -8.02
CA TYR A 94 5.39 10.85 -8.42
C TYR A 94 4.00 10.22 -8.30
N LEU A 95 3.00 10.99 -7.87
CA LEU A 95 1.59 10.56 -7.77
C LEU A 95 0.71 11.53 -8.58
N PRO A 96 0.93 11.63 -9.90
CA PRO A 96 0.21 12.60 -10.72
C PRO A 96 -1.29 12.29 -10.74
N PRO A 97 -2.14 13.31 -11.01
CA PRO A 97 -3.57 13.10 -11.23
C PRO A 97 -3.84 12.05 -12.32
N ALA A 98 -4.98 11.36 -12.19
CA ALA A 98 -5.38 10.32 -13.11
C ALA A 98 -5.54 10.86 -14.54
N GLY A 99 -4.98 10.13 -15.50
CA GLY A 99 -5.20 10.30 -16.95
C GLY A 99 -5.14 8.95 -17.66
N ASP A 100 -4.96 8.96 -18.98
CA ASP A 100 -4.92 7.73 -19.81
C ASP A 100 -3.84 6.73 -19.36
N ALA A 101 -2.80 7.20 -18.67
CA ALA A 101 -1.71 6.38 -18.14
C ALA A 101 -1.91 5.93 -16.67
N GLY A 102 -3.10 6.10 -16.08
CA GLY A 102 -3.37 5.85 -14.65
C GLY A 102 -3.15 7.09 -13.78
N GLY A 103 -2.93 6.92 -12.48
CA GLY A 103 -2.64 8.02 -11.52
C GLY A 103 -3.71 8.21 -10.44
N MET A 104 -3.58 9.28 -9.65
CA MET A 104 -4.46 9.58 -8.51
C MET A 104 -5.85 10.06 -8.96
N VAL A 105 -6.89 9.32 -8.59
CA VAL A 105 -8.30 9.72 -8.74
C VAL A 105 -8.69 10.66 -7.58
N GLU A 106 -9.71 11.51 -7.78
CA GLU A 106 -10.27 12.34 -6.70
C GLU A 106 -10.74 11.44 -5.56
N GLY A 107 -10.05 11.51 -4.42
CA GLY A 107 -10.35 10.74 -3.23
C GLY A 107 -11.48 11.33 -2.39
N ILE A 108 -11.89 10.55 -1.38
CA ILE A 108 -12.90 10.98 -0.42
C ILE A 108 -12.43 10.74 1.02
N ASP A 109 -12.69 11.72 1.87
CA ASP A 109 -12.30 11.73 3.28
C ASP A 109 -13.50 11.44 4.19
N PHE A 110 -13.55 10.20 4.66
CA PHE A 110 -14.49 9.72 5.69
C PHE A 110 -13.94 9.88 7.11
N ALA A 111 -12.71 10.36 7.28
CA ALA A 111 -12.13 10.62 8.59
C ALA A 111 -12.73 11.87 9.24
N THR A 112 -13.00 12.89 8.42
CA THR A 112 -13.43 14.23 8.84
C THR A 112 -14.92 14.51 8.59
N HIS A 113 -15.61 13.65 7.86
CA HIS A 113 -17.05 13.77 7.61
C HIS A 113 -17.68 12.39 7.38
N ASP A 114 -18.76 12.06 8.08
CA ASP A 114 -19.35 10.72 8.03
C ASP A 114 -19.82 10.34 6.63
N PHE A 115 -20.35 11.29 5.84
CA PHE A 115 -20.75 11.08 4.44
C PHE A 115 -19.69 11.50 3.42
N GLY A 116 -18.44 11.65 3.87
CA GLY A 116 -17.30 11.97 3.02
C GLY A 116 -17.09 13.46 2.76
N ALA A 117 -15.83 13.85 2.67
CA ALA A 117 -15.37 15.16 2.28
C ALA A 117 -14.43 15.08 1.07
N ILE A 118 -14.64 15.91 0.05
CA ILE A 118 -13.66 16.13 -1.01
C ILE A 118 -12.84 17.35 -0.61
N ILE A 119 -11.53 17.18 -0.51
CA ILE A 119 -10.60 18.26 -0.19
C ILE A 119 -9.92 18.70 -1.48
N ARG A 120 -10.00 20.00 -1.80
CA ARG A 120 -9.34 20.62 -2.95
C ARG A 120 -8.31 21.64 -2.47
N PRO A 121 -7.14 21.72 -3.13
CA PRO A 121 -6.16 22.74 -2.80
C PRO A 121 -6.74 24.16 -2.88
N LEU A 122 -6.32 25.03 -1.96
CA LEU A 122 -6.62 26.46 -2.00
C LEU A 122 -6.11 27.06 -3.33
N GLY A 123 -7.00 27.74 -4.06
CA GLY A 123 -6.69 28.34 -5.37
C GLY A 123 -7.04 27.46 -6.58
N ALA A 124 -7.48 26.22 -6.40
CA ALA A 124 -8.00 25.37 -7.48
C ALA A 124 -9.47 25.71 -7.87
N ALA A 125 -10.08 26.72 -7.25
CA ALA A 125 -11.44 27.14 -7.57
C ALA A 125 -11.47 27.90 -8.91
N GLU A 126 -12.32 27.46 -9.84
CA GLU A 126 -12.52 28.12 -11.14
C GLU A 126 -13.02 29.57 -11.00
N ASN A 127 -13.62 29.93 -9.84
CA ASN A 127 -14.09 31.27 -9.53
C ASN A 127 -13.39 31.84 -8.28
N PRO A 128 -12.62 32.93 -8.40
CA PRO A 128 -11.96 33.60 -7.27
C PRO A 128 -12.92 34.09 -6.17
N GLN A 129 -14.22 34.19 -6.45
CA GLN A 129 -15.25 34.53 -5.47
C GLN A 129 -15.67 33.34 -4.58
N ASP A 130 -15.33 32.10 -4.96
CA ASP A 130 -15.50 30.91 -4.11
C ASP A 130 -14.33 30.71 -3.13
N CYS A 131 -13.27 31.51 -3.25
CA CYS A 131 -12.10 31.50 -2.36
C CYS A 131 -12.31 32.28 -1.05
N THR A 132 -13.55 32.60 -0.66
CA THR A 132 -13.81 33.17 0.67
C THR A 132 -13.70 32.08 1.73
N THR A 133 -12.80 32.30 2.67
CA THR A 133 -12.20 31.43 3.70
C THR A 133 -13.08 30.51 4.57
N ASP A 134 -14.38 30.29 4.31
CA ASP A 134 -15.17 29.43 5.21
C ASP A 134 -16.54 28.97 4.64
N ARG A 135 -16.58 28.38 3.44
CA ARG A 135 -17.81 27.72 2.97
C ARG A 135 -17.54 26.29 2.59
N GLU A 136 -17.67 25.42 3.59
CA GLU A 136 -18.01 24.02 3.38
C GLU A 136 -19.22 23.94 2.44
N GLY A 137 -18.96 23.58 1.18
CA GLY A 137 -20.01 23.42 0.19
C GLY A 137 -20.66 22.08 0.39
N ARG A 138 -21.97 22.03 0.65
CA ARG A 138 -22.69 20.74 0.64
C ARG A 138 -22.73 20.22 -0.79
N ARG A 139 -22.24 19.00 -0.99
CA ARG A 139 -22.30 18.29 -2.26
C ARG A 139 -22.72 16.87 -1.97
N ASN A 140 -23.77 16.40 -2.63
CA ASN A 140 -24.04 14.98 -2.60
C ASN A 140 -22.99 14.29 -3.49
N HIS A 141 -21.93 13.77 -2.88
CA HIS A 141 -20.87 13.02 -3.57
C HIS A 141 -21.37 11.71 -4.16
N PHE A 142 -22.54 11.27 -3.70
CA PHE A 142 -23.24 10.12 -4.17
C PHE A 142 -24.46 10.53 -5.02
N ASP A 143 -24.54 11.74 -5.57
CA ASP A 143 -25.53 12.03 -6.61
C ASP A 143 -24.99 11.53 -7.95
N ALA A 144 -25.81 10.83 -8.73
CA ALA A 144 -25.45 10.34 -10.06
C ALA A 144 -24.98 11.45 -11.02
N ALA A 145 -25.38 12.70 -10.79
CA ALA A 145 -24.88 13.86 -11.53
C ALA A 145 -23.48 14.34 -11.08
N ASN A 146 -23.00 13.88 -9.92
CA ASN A 146 -21.75 14.30 -9.28
C ASN A 146 -20.70 13.19 -9.17
N THR A 147 -21.12 11.92 -9.17
CA THR A 147 -20.21 10.79 -9.35
C THR A 147 -19.71 10.78 -10.80
N ALA A 148 -18.40 10.86 -11.00
CA ALA A 148 -17.80 10.81 -12.34
C ALA A 148 -18.12 9.49 -13.08
N ASP A 149 -18.58 8.46 -12.36
CA ASP A 149 -18.98 7.17 -12.92
C ASP A 149 -20.51 6.96 -12.91
N PRO A 150 -21.16 6.88 -14.09
CA PRO A 150 -22.59 6.63 -14.22
C PRO A 150 -23.07 5.27 -13.66
N GLN A 151 -22.17 4.31 -13.46
CA GLN A 151 -22.50 2.98 -12.95
C GLN A 151 -22.37 2.88 -11.43
N PHE A 152 -22.01 3.97 -10.74
CA PHE A 152 -21.72 3.95 -9.31
C PHE A 152 -22.84 3.30 -8.47
N TRP A 153 -24.06 3.82 -8.60
CA TRP A 153 -25.21 3.28 -7.86
C TRP A 153 -25.68 1.94 -8.37
N GLN A 154 -25.54 1.68 -9.67
CA GLN A 154 -25.88 0.38 -10.22
C GLN A 154 -25.05 -0.71 -9.53
N ARG A 155 -23.74 -0.49 -9.36
CA ARG A 155 -22.86 -1.45 -8.67
C ARG A 155 -23.20 -1.61 -7.19
N ILE A 156 -23.51 -0.53 -6.48
CA ILE A 156 -23.92 -0.62 -5.06
C ILE A 156 -25.25 -1.38 -4.93
N ASN A 157 -26.23 -1.08 -5.77
CA ASN A 157 -27.54 -1.72 -5.72
C ASN A 157 -27.47 -3.20 -6.14
N ASP A 158 -26.66 -3.53 -7.15
CA ASP A 158 -26.39 -4.91 -7.55
C ASP A 158 -25.70 -5.68 -6.42
N PHE A 159 -24.77 -5.03 -5.70
CA PHE A 159 -24.14 -5.61 -4.52
C PHE A 159 -25.14 -5.82 -3.38
N ASP A 160 -25.95 -4.81 -3.03
CA ASP A 160 -26.96 -4.93 -1.98
C ASP A 160 -27.95 -6.06 -2.28
N GLN A 161 -28.49 -6.13 -3.50
CA GLN A 161 -29.39 -7.21 -3.93
C GLN A 161 -28.74 -8.59 -3.94
N ALA A 162 -27.43 -8.66 -4.19
CA ALA A 162 -26.67 -9.91 -4.21
C ALA A 162 -26.23 -10.35 -2.81
N THR A 163 -26.48 -9.57 -1.77
CA THR A 163 -26.08 -9.86 -0.40
C THR A 163 -27.27 -9.80 0.55
N ASP A 164 -27.22 -10.53 1.67
CA ASP A 164 -28.25 -10.50 2.71
C ASP A 164 -27.61 -10.09 4.03
N ILE A 165 -26.94 -8.92 4.03
CA ILE A 165 -26.24 -8.41 5.21
C ILE A 165 -27.20 -7.52 5.99
N PRO A 166 -27.62 -7.91 7.20
CA PRO A 166 -28.61 -7.15 7.96
C PRO A 166 -28.14 -5.71 8.27
N GLY A 167 -28.93 -4.72 7.86
CA GLY A 167 -28.68 -3.30 8.11
C GLY A 167 -27.77 -2.61 7.10
N VAL A 168 -27.27 -3.30 6.05
CA VAL A 168 -26.52 -2.65 4.97
C VAL A 168 -27.43 -1.77 4.11
N SER A 169 -28.62 -2.24 3.74
CA SER A 169 -29.56 -1.45 2.93
C SER A 169 -29.94 -0.12 3.62
N ASP A 170 -30.14 -0.11 4.95
CA ASP A 170 -30.40 1.13 5.71
C ASP A 170 -29.24 2.14 5.61
N ILE A 171 -27.99 1.66 5.55
CA ILE A 171 -26.79 2.50 5.39
C ILE A 171 -26.69 3.02 3.95
N ILE A 172 -27.01 2.17 2.96
CA ILE A 172 -27.04 2.56 1.54
C ILE A 172 -28.11 3.64 1.30
N ASP A 173 -29.32 3.43 1.80
CA ASP A 173 -30.42 4.41 1.73
C ASP A 173 -29.99 5.75 2.38
N ALA A 174 -29.30 5.68 3.52
CA ALA A 174 -28.78 6.87 4.19
C ALA A 174 -27.71 7.57 3.35
N LEU A 175 -26.79 6.83 2.69
CA LEU A 175 -25.79 7.40 1.81
C LEU A 175 -26.41 8.09 0.59
N GLU A 176 -27.45 7.50 0.00
CA GLU A 176 -28.09 8.02 -1.22
C GLU A 176 -28.70 9.41 -1.02
N ILE A 177 -29.36 9.61 0.14
CA ILE A 177 -30.03 10.87 0.47
C ILE A 177 -29.11 11.87 1.20
N SER A 178 -27.90 11.45 1.58
CA SER A 178 -26.98 12.29 2.35
C SER A 178 -26.22 13.28 1.47
N ALA A 179 -25.74 14.35 2.10
CA ALA A 179 -24.83 15.29 1.46
C ALA A 179 -23.48 15.22 2.15
N GLY A 180 -22.45 14.85 1.39
CA GLY A 180 -21.07 15.11 1.78
C GLY A 180 -20.71 16.59 1.63
N VAL A 181 -19.42 16.87 1.74
CA VAL A 181 -18.92 18.25 1.74
C VAL A 181 -17.72 18.42 0.82
N VAL A 182 -17.59 19.59 0.20
CA VAL A 182 -16.39 20.01 -0.52
C VAL A 182 -15.71 21.10 0.31
N ARG A 183 -14.41 20.95 0.53
CA ARG A 183 -13.59 21.90 1.29
C ARG A 183 -12.41 22.34 0.43
N SER A 184 -12.21 23.65 0.34
CA SER A 184 -11.02 24.22 -0.29
C SER A 184 -10.01 24.55 0.81
N VAL A 185 -9.21 23.57 1.22
CA VAL A 185 -8.20 23.68 2.29
C VAL A 185 -6.93 22.94 1.86
N THR A 186 -5.78 23.32 2.42
CA THR A 186 -4.59 22.46 2.31
C THR A 186 -4.88 21.13 3.02
N THR A 187 -4.56 20.01 2.39
CA THR A 187 -4.74 18.71 3.04
C THR A 187 -3.57 18.50 3.99
N TYR A 188 -3.83 17.90 5.16
CA TYR A 188 -2.75 17.43 6.04
C TYR A 188 -1.78 16.51 5.29
N ALA A 189 -2.30 15.72 4.34
CA ALA A 189 -1.51 14.78 3.57
C ALA A 189 -0.58 15.46 2.54
N ASP A 190 -0.75 16.76 2.25
CA ASP A 190 0.18 17.54 1.42
C ASP A 190 1.25 18.23 2.27
N ASP A 191 0.97 18.49 3.55
CA ASP A 191 1.87 19.24 4.45
C ASP A 191 2.67 18.32 5.38
N LEU A 192 2.20 17.10 5.66
CA LEU A 192 2.78 16.19 6.65
C LEU A 192 2.86 14.74 6.14
N PRO A 193 3.93 14.00 6.52
CA PRO A 193 4.09 12.61 6.13
C PRO A 193 2.88 11.78 6.49
N THR A 194 2.34 11.10 5.49
CA THR A 194 1.15 10.25 5.65
C THR A 194 1.43 8.84 5.18
N HIS A 195 0.91 7.89 5.95
CA HIS A 195 1.04 6.46 5.68
C HIS A 195 0.42 6.10 4.32
N GLY A 196 -0.68 6.74 3.94
CA GLY A 196 -1.30 6.55 2.63
C GLY A 196 -0.50 7.13 1.45
N THR A 197 0.34 8.17 1.64
CA THR A 197 1.25 8.66 0.59
C THR A 197 2.37 7.64 0.34
N LEU A 198 2.97 7.12 1.41
CA LEU A 198 3.96 6.03 1.31
C LEU A 198 3.35 4.77 0.69
N LEU A 199 2.10 4.44 1.00
CA LEU A 199 1.40 3.34 0.36
C LEU A 199 1.22 3.58 -1.14
N ALA A 200 0.72 4.75 -1.52
CA ALA A 200 0.46 5.11 -2.91
C ALA A 200 1.72 5.00 -3.77
N GLY A 201 2.86 5.45 -3.23
CA GLY A 201 4.16 5.31 -3.87
C GLY A 201 4.53 3.86 -4.17
N VAL A 202 4.36 2.95 -3.22
CA VAL A 202 4.68 1.51 -3.42
C VAL A 202 3.71 0.84 -4.37
N VAL A 203 2.43 1.21 -4.34
CA VAL A 203 1.41 0.61 -5.22
C VAL A 203 1.62 1.06 -6.67
N GLY A 204 1.66 2.38 -6.90
CA GLY A 204 1.59 2.93 -8.25
C GLY A 204 2.33 4.26 -8.47
N GLY A 205 3.30 4.57 -7.62
CA GLY A 205 4.17 5.72 -7.85
C GLY A 205 4.92 5.60 -9.18
N ARG A 206 5.18 6.73 -9.83
CA ARG A 206 5.88 6.75 -11.12
C ARG A 206 6.56 8.08 -11.37
N ALA A 207 7.69 8.06 -12.07
CA ALA A 207 8.31 9.30 -12.53
C ALA A 207 7.34 10.13 -13.40
N PRO A 208 7.26 11.47 -13.21
CA PRO A 208 6.39 12.30 -14.02
C PRO A 208 6.89 12.39 -15.47
N ALA A 209 5.94 12.49 -16.42
CA ALA A 209 6.23 12.49 -17.85
C ALA A 209 7.06 13.71 -18.31
N VAL A 210 6.92 14.84 -17.60
CA VAL A 210 7.69 16.07 -17.78
C VAL A 210 8.19 16.47 -16.41
N MET A 211 9.51 16.39 -16.20
CA MET A 211 10.15 16.95 -15.01
C MET A 211 10.21 18.48 -15.15
N PRO A 212 9.88 19.25 -14.10
CA PRO A 212 10.27 20.65 -14.03
C PRO A 212 11.79 20.79 -14.25
N GLU A 213 12.26 21.83 -14.95
CA GLU A 213 13.71 22.05 -15.19
C GLU A 213 14.51 22.13 -13.89
N GLU A 214 13.87 22.57 -12.80
CA GLU A 214 14.43 22.65 -11.45
C GLU A 214 14.60 21.26 -10.78
N CYS A 215 14.03 20.21 -11.39
CA CYS A 215 14.10 18.81 -10.97
C CYS A 215 14.86 17.93 -11.97
N ALA A 216 15.93 18.46 -12.58
CA ALA A 216 16.64 17.85 -13.71
C ALA A 216 17.23 16.44 -13.48
N GLU A 217 17.26 15.94 -12.24
CA GLU A 217 17.72 14.60 -11.87
C GLU A 217 16.60 13.80 -11.18
N ALA A 218 15.61 13.35 -11.96
CA ALA A 218 14.56 12.47 -11.43
C ALA A 218 15.15 11.14 -10.94
N ILE A 219 14.78 10.70 -9.73
CA ILE A 219 14.97 9.30 -9.36
C ILE A 219 14.04 8.48 -10.23
N ALA A 220 14.56 7.47 -10.93
CA ALA A 220 13.74 6.54 -11.71
C ALA A 220 12.97 5.60 -10.77
N TYR A 221 11.99 6.16 -10.07
CA TYR A 221 11.16 5.49 -9.07
C TYR A 221 9.86 5.00 -9.67
N PHE A 222 9.48 3.78 -9.29
CA PHE A 222 8.24 3.13 -9.67
C PHE A 222 7.67 2.37 -8.48
N GLY A 223 6.35 2.35 -8.36
CA GLY A 223 5.63 1.35 -7.57
C GLY A 223 5.51 0.04 -8.34
N ALA A 224 4.85 -0.95 -7.76
CA ALA A 224 4.65 -2.25 -8.39
C ALA A 224 3.80 -2.18 -9.67
N ASP A 225 2.78 -1.31 -9.71
CA ASP A 225 1.99 -1.03 -10.91
C ASP A 225 1.92 0.49 -11.18
N PRO A 226 2.92 1.08 -11.87
CA PRO A 226 2.96 2.51 -12.13
C PRO A 226 1.82 2.99 -13.04
N ARG A 227 1.06 2.10 -13.68
CA ARG A 227 -0.05 2.45 -14.58
C ARG A 227 -1.43 2.25 -13.97
N CYS A 228 -1.54 1.80 -12.73
CA CYS A 228 -2.82 1.75 -12.06
C CYS A 228 -3.38 3.17 -11.77
N ARG A 229 -4.69 3.23 -11.57
CA ARG A 229 -5.37 4.35 -10.94
C ARG A 229 -5.44 4.11 -9.44
N LEU A 230 -5.15 5.15 -8.66
CA LEU A 230 -5.13 5.09 -7.20
C LEU A 230 -6.31 5.89 -6.65
N LEU A 231 -7.18 5.24 -5.89
CA LEU A 231 -8.32 5.88 -5.22
C LEU A 231 -8.04 5.97 -3.71
N PRO A 232 -7.58 7.12 -3.18
CA PRO A 232 -7.35 7.27 -1.76
C PRO A 232 -8.68 7.48 -1.02
N LEU A 233 -8.93 6.65 -0.02
CA LEU A 233 -10.10 6.69 0.87
C LEU A 233 -9.61 6.95 2.29
N ASN A 234 -9.70 8.20 2.74
CA ASN A 234 -9.19 8.58 4.05
C ASN A 234 -10.19 8.18 5.15
N THR A 235 -9.73 7.43 6.15
CA THR A 235 -10.50 6.98 7.30
C THR A 235 -9.74 7.23 8.59
N SER A 236 -10.45 7.60 9.66
CA SER A 236 -9.80 7.90 10.94
C SER A 236 -9.29 6.63 11.64
N PHE A 237 -8.33 6.76 12.56
CA PHE A 237 -7.92 5.68 13.47
C PHE A 237 -8.84 5.51 14.69
N ARG A 238 -10.00 6.20 14.68
CA ARG A 238 -10.97 6.12 15.75
C ARG A 238 -11.75 4.79 15.67
N PRO A 239 -12.37 4.32 16.77
CA PRO A 239 -13.05 3.03 16.81
C PRO A 239 -14.42 2.99 16.09
N GLU A 240 -14.86 4.09 15.49
CA GLU A 240 -16.10 4.14 14.72
C GLU A 240 -15.93 3.42 13.37
N PHE A 241 -16.89 2.54 13.06
CA PHE A 241 -16.85 1.71 11.84
C PHE A 241 -17.54 2.35 10.64
N ILE A 242 -18.40 3.36 10.86
CA ILE A 242 -19.20 3.93 9.79
C ILE A 242 -18.37 4.48 8.63
N GLY A 243 -17.26 5.17 8.90
CA GLY A 243 -16.35 5.66 7.87
C GLY A 243 -15.66 4.53 7.08
N LEU A 244 -15.36 3.40 7.73
CA LEU A 244 -14.79 2.22 7.08
C LEU A 244 -15.84 1.50 6.22
N ILE A 245 -17.09 1.39 6.69
CA ILE A 245 -18.23 0.85 5.93
C ILE A 245 -18.45 1.70 4.67
N HIS A 246 -18.50 3.02 4.82
CA HIS A 246 -18.68 3.93 3.69
C HIS A 246 -17.50 3.86 2.70
N ALA A 247 -16.26 3.73 3.19
CA ALA A 247 -15.10 3.54 2.32
C ALA A 247 -15.21 2.26 1.49
N LEU A 248 -15.63 1.14 2.10
CA LEU A 248 -15.85 -0.11 1.37
C LEU A 248 -16.95 0.01 0.30
N LEU A 249 -18.10 0.58 0.66
CA LEU A 249 -19.19 0.81 -0.29
C LEU A 249 -18.79 1.78 -1.41
N TYR A 250 -18.02 2.81 -1.10
CA TYR A 250 -17.51 3.74 -2.09
C TYR A 250 -16.52 3.08 -3.04
N ALA A 251 -15.64 2.19 -2.55
CA ALA A 251 -14.74 1.42 -3.40
C ALA A 251 -15.51 0.49 -4.37
N VAL A 252 -16.57 -0.18 -3.90
CA VAL A 252 -17.47 -0.99 -4.74
C VAL A 252 -18.18 -0.10 -5.77
N GLY A 253 -18.74 1.02 -5.32
CA GLY A 253 -19.39 1.99 -6.19
C GLY A 253 -18.46 2.52 -7.27
N MET A 254 -17.19 2.81 -6.96
CA MET A 254 -16.19 3.24 -7.94
C MET A 254 -15.68 2.12 -8.84
N GLY A 255 -16.07 0.86 -8.60
CA GLY A 255 -15.62 -0.28 -9.39
C GLY A 255 -14.15 -0.63 -9.17
N ALA A 256 -13.67 -0.53 -7.92
CA ALA A 256 -12.29 -0.89 -7.60
C ALA A 256 -11.98 -2.34 -7.99
N ASP A 257 -10.86 -2.55 -8.67
CA ASP A 257 -10.34 -3.86 -9.04
C ASP A 257 -9.57 -4.52 -7.89
N VAL A 258 -9.06 -3.70 -6.97
CA VAL A 258 -8.30 -4.10 -5.78
C VAL A 258 -8.63 -3.14 -4.64
N ILE A 259 -8.79 -3.66 -3.43
CA ILE A 259 -8.94 -2.85 -2.21
C ILE A 259 -7.81 -3.19 -1.25
N CYS A 260 -7.04 -2.19 -0.85
CA CYS A 260 -5.94 -2.34 0.10
C CYS A 260 -6.26 -1.61 1.42
N ILE A 261 -6.17 -2.35 2.53
CA ILE A 261 -6.32 -1.85 3.91
C ILE A 261 -5.03 -2.19 4.67
N PRO A 262 -3.95 -1.41 4.48
CA PRO A 262 -2.62 -1.77 4.98
C PRO A 262 -2.41 -1.30 6.42
N ARG A 263 -3.45 -1.35 7.25
CA ARG A 263 -3.41 -0.87 8.63
C ARG A 263 -4.28 -1.72 9.54
N ALA A 264 -3.90 -1.77 10.81
CA ALA A 264 -4.76 -2.31 11.84
C ALA A 264 -5.99 -1.42 12.04
N ILE A 265 -7.14 -2.06 12.26
CA ILE A 265 -8.35 -1.40 12.73
C ILE A 265 -8.51 -1.75 14.21
N TYR A 266 -8.65 -0.74 15.05
CA TYR A 266 -8.77 -0.97 16.49
C TYR A 266 -10.16 -1.54 16.80
N MET A 267 -10.19 -2.78 17.30
CA MET A 267 -11.36 -3.41 17.88
C MET A 267 -11.38 -3.22 19.41
N PRO A 268 -12.18 -2.29 19.95
CA PRO A 268 -12.33 -2.12 21.39
C PRO A 268 -13.15 -3.27 22.03
N THR A 269 -12.55 -4.45 22.20
CA THR A 269 -13.18 -5.56 22.96
C THR A 269 -12.73 -5.57 24.42
N ALA A 270 -13.63 -6.01 25.33
CA ALA A 270 -13.39 -6.20 26.77
C ALA A 270 -12.55 -7.44 27.07
N LYS A 271 -12.45 -8.39 26.13
CA LYS A 271 -11.34 -9.36 26.10
C LYS A 271 -10.12 -8.61 25.59
N GLY A 272 -9.61 -7.73 26.43
CA GLY A 272 -8.47 -6.93 26.08
C GLY A 272 -7.38 -7.83 25.48
N ASN A 273 -6.56 -7.20 24.65
CA ASN A 273 -5.14 -7.18 24.98
C ASN A 273 -5.01 -7.47 26.48
N LYS A 274 -4.23 -8.48 26.88
CA LYS A 274 -3.66 -8.47 28.22
C LYS A 274 -2.82 -7.19 28.27
N VAL A 275 -3.50 -6.06 28.46
CA VAL A 275 -2.92 -4.75 28.62
C VAL A 275 -2.17 -4.95 29.89
N ASP A 276 -0.86 -5.00 29.75
CA ASP A 276 0.09 -4.85 30.83
C ASP A 276 -0.56 -3.96 31.91
N PRO A 277 -0.72 -4.43 33.16
CA PRO A 277 -1.32 -3.63 34.22
C PRO A 277 -0.63 -2.27 34.43
N HIS A 278 0.54 -2.05 33.84
CA HIS A 278 1.26 -0.77 33.80
C HIS A 278 0.93 0.16 32.62
N ARG A 279 0.18 -0.28 31.61
CA ARG A 279 -0.32 0.61 30.56
C ARG A 279 -1.51 1.43 31.08
N PRO A 280 -1.48 2.77 30.98
CA PRO A 280 -2.62 3.58 31.39
C PRO A 280 -3.86 3.11 30.65
N LYS A 281 -4.94 2.81 31.41
CA LYS A 281 -6.23 2.37 30.88
C LYS A 281 -6.69 3.37 29.82
N ASP A 282 -6.55 2.99 28.55
CA ASP A 282 -7.06 3.82 27.48
C ASP A 282 -8.59 3.82 27.56
N LYS A 283 -9.15 4.91 28.07
CA LYS A 283 -10.60 5.08 28.27
C LYS A 283 -11.39 5.01 26.96
N ARG A 284 -10.71 4.99 25.80
CA ARG A 284 -11.32 4.84 24.47
C ARG A 284 -11.51 3.38 24.06
N ALA A 285 -10.75 2.45 24.64
CA ALA A 285 -10.73 1.03 24.25
C ALA A 285 -11.92 0.19 24.75
N SER A 286 -12.84 0.77 25.55
CA SER A 286 -13.89 0.00 26.25
C SER A 286 -15.31 0.17 25.71
N ARG A 287 -15.51 0.71 24.49
CA ARG A 287 -16.84 1.13 24.03
C ARG A 287 -17.64 0.06 23.29
N ILE A 288 -17.07 -0.77 22.41
CA ILE A 288 -17.86 -1.68 21.54
C ILE A 288 -18.79 -2.61 22.32
N ASP A 289 -18.32 -3.18 23.43
CA ASP A 289 -19.13 -4.15 24.18
C ASP A 289 -20.29 -3.51 24.94
N THR A 290 -20.25 -2.18 25.11
CA THR A 290 -21.27 -1.41 25.83
C THR A 290 -22.09 -0.50 24.94
N ASP A 291 -21.62 -0.25 23.71
CA ASP A 291 -22.28 0.58 22.71
C ASP A 291 -22.92 -0.32 21.64
N PRO A 292 -24.25 -0.50 21.67
CA PRO A 292 -24.94 -1.38 20.74
C PRO A 292 -24.81 -0.92 19.29
N VAL A 293 -24.65 0.39 19.03
CA VAL A 293 -24.49 0.93 17.68
C VAL A 293 -23.12 0.56 17.14
N LEU A 294 -22.05 0.78 17.91
CA LEU A 294 -20.71 0.39 17.48
C LEU A 294 -20.58 -1.12 17.29
N LYS A 295 -21.23 -1.91 18.15
CA LYS A 295 -21.27 -3.38 18.00
C LYS A 295 -21.98 -3.80 16.71
N GLN A 296 -23.11 -3.17 16.38
CA GLN A 296 -23.84 -3.43 15.15
C GLN A 296 -23.00 -3.02 13.92
N GLN A 297 -22.39 -1.83 13.95
CA GLN A 297 -21.54 -1.37 12.86
C GLN A 297 -20.31 -2.26 12.66
N ALA A 298 -19.68 -2.76 13.72
CA ALA A 298 -18.58 -3.70 13.61
C ALA A 298 -19.03 -5.02 12.94
N ALA A 299 -20.19 -5.55 13.32
CA ALA A 299 -20.75 -6.74 12.68
C ALA A 299 -21.08 -6.52 11.19
N ILE A 300 -21.65 -5.36 10.85
CA ILE A 300 -21.91 -4.97 9.46
C ILE A 300 -20.59 -4.85 8.69
N PHE A 301 -19.59 -4.18 9.25
CA PHE A 301 -18.28 -4.03 8.61
C PHE A 301 -17.61 -5.38 8.35
N GLU A 302 -17.60 -6.31 9.32
CA GLU A 302 -17.02 -7.65 9.11
C GLU A 302 -17.74 -8.42 7.99
N ALA A 303 -19.08 -8.42 8.02
CA ALA A 303 -19.88 -9.08 7.01
C ALA A 303 -19.63 -8.46 5.62
N LEU A 304 -19.63 -7.13 5.53
CA LEU A 304 -19.37 -6.39 4.30
C LEU A 304 -17.97 -6.65 3.77
N LEU A 305 -16.96 -6.61 4.63
CA LEU A 305 -15.56 -6.85 4.27
C LEU A 305 -15.36 -8.24 3.68
N LEU A 306 -15.90 -9.27 4.33
CA LEU A 306 -15.79 -10.65 3.86
C LEU A 306 -16.52 -10.85 2.53
N GLU A 307 -17.68 -10.21 2.37
CA GLU A 307 -18.51 -10.40 1.20
C GLU A 307 -18.03 -9.61 -0.02
N ILE A 308 -17.43 -8.44 0.21
CA ILE A 308 -16.64 -7.73 -0.81
C ILE A 308 -15.39 -8.53 -1.16
N ALA A 309 -14.66 -9.07 -0.17
CA ALA A 309 -13.46 -9.86 -0.43
C ALA A 309 -13.75 -11.08 -1.32
N ALA A 310 -14.95 -11.66 -1.26
CA ALA A 310 -15.33 -12.76 -2.14
C ALA A 310 -15.41 -12.34 -3.62
N ARG A 311 -15.70 -11.07 -3.91
CA ARG A 311 -15.96 -10.51 -5.26
C ARG A 311 -14.80 -9.69 -5.80
N VAL A 312 -14.11 -8.95 -4.95
CA VAL A 312 -12.98 -8.07 -5.27
C VAL A 312 -11.80 -8.49 -4.39
N PRO A 313 -10.57 -8.61 -4.92
CA PRO A 313 -9.39 -8.83 -4.09
C PRO A 313 -9.25 -7.76 -2.99
N VAL A 314 -9.35 -8.19 -1.73
CA VAL A 314 -9.15 -7.32 -0.55
C VAL A 314 -7.89 -7.76 0.19
N ILE A 315 -6.95 -6.83 0.30
CA ILE A 315 -5.60 -7.04 0.83
C ILE A 315 -5.49 -6.34 2.19
N VAL A 316 -5.04 -7.08 3.20
CA VAL A 316 -4.95 -6.61 4.58
C VAL A 316 -3.58 -6.94 5.19
N ALA A 317 -3.02 -5.98 5.93
CA ALA A 317 -1.73 -6.15 6.59
C ALA A 317 -1.81 -7.10 7.80
N ALA A 318 -0.92 -8.09 7.88
CA ALA A 318 -0.90 -9.09 8.94
C ALA A 318 -0.61 -8.50 10.35
N GLY A 319 0.09 -7.37 10.40
CA GLY A 319 0.44 -6.65 11.62
C GLY A 319 1.93 -6.76 11.98
N ASN A 320 2.37 -5.81 12.82
CA ASN A 320 3.78 -5.54 13.10
C ASN A 320 4.16 -5.83 14.57
N ASN A 321 3.58 -6.88 15.18
CA ASN A 321 3.80 -7.19 16.60
C ASN A 321 4.78 -8.36 16.84
N GLY A 322 5.26 -9.02 15.79
CA GLY A 322 6.10 -10.21 15.87
C GLY A 322 5.35 -11.43 16.42
N PHE A 323 4.03 -11.42 16.39
CA PHE A 323 3.22 -12.48 16.97
C PHE A 323 3.11 -13.65 15.99
N LYS A 324 3.66 -14.78 16.41
CA LYS A 324 3.57 -16.03 15.64
C LYS A 324 2.18 -16.69 15.71
N SER A 325 1.34 -16.29 16.67
CA SER A 325 0.06 -16.94 17.00
C SER A 325 -1.18 -16.15 16.61
N GLU A 326 -1.05 -14.93 16.10
CA GLU A 326 -2.17 -14.07 15.74
C GLU A 326 -1.75 -13.02 14.73
N THR A 327 -2.73 -12.51 13.99
CA THR A 327 -2.64 -11.33 13.13
C THR A 327 -3.52 -10.22 13.70
N VAL A 328 -3.27 -8.98 13.29
CA VAL A 328 -4.10 -7.85 13.73
C VAL A 328 -5.43 -7.84 12.99
N TYR A 329 -6.44 -7.23 13.58
CA TYR A 329 -7.70 -7.00 12.88
C TYR A 329 -7.52 -5.91 11.79
N PRO A 330 -8.05 -6.08 10.57
CA PRO A 330 -8.96 -7.14 10.12
C PRO A 330 -8.29 -8.41 9.56
N ALA A 331 -6.96 -8.45 9.42
CA ALA A 331 -6.26 -9.65 8.95
C ALA A 331 -6.48 -10.91 9.81
N SER A 332 -6.88 -10.75 11.07
CA SER A 332 -7.33 -11.84 11.94
C SER A 332 -8.58 -12.58 11.46
N LEU A 333 -9.37 -11.95 10.57
CA LEU A 333 -10.53 -12.57 9.92
C LEU A 333 -10.11 -13.48 8.76
N ALA A 334 -8.91 -13.31 8.20
CA ALA A 334 -8.45 -14.12 7.09
C ALA A 334 -8.32 -15.59 7.53
N GLY A 335 -8.91 -16.48 6.73
CA GLY A 335 -8.88 -17.92 6.95
C GLY A 335 -8.88 -18.69 5.63
N PRO A 336 -8.76 -20.01 5.65
CA PRO A 336 -8.82 -20.84 4.44
C PRO A 336 -10.18 -20.76 3.75
N ASP A 337 -11.25 -20.50 4.51
CA ASP A 337 -12.64 -20.57 4.03
C ASP A 337 -13.20 -19.22 3.55
N ASN A 338 -12.35 -18.19 3.43
CA ASN A 338 -12.75 -16.88 2.90
C ASN A 338 -11.71 -16.30 1.96
N ALA A 339 -12.09 -15.22 1.27
CA ALA A 339 -11.31 -14.62 0.21
C ALA A 339 -10.39 -13.47 0.64
N LEU A 340 -10.30 -13.16 1.95
CA LEU A 340 -9.39 -12.13 2.44
C LEU A 340 -7.93 -12.54 2.26
N ILE A 341 -7.12 -11.63 1.71
CA ILE A 341 -5.69 -11.83 1.45
C ILE A 341 -4.90 -11.12 2.56
N SER A 342 -4.43 -11.90 3.54
CA SER A 342 -3.56 -11.40 4.62
C SER A 342 -2.10 -11.41 4.18
N VAL A 343 -1.40 -10.29 4.32
CA VAL A 343 -0.03 -10.11 3.82
C VAL A 343 0.97 -9.93 4.95
N GLY A 344 1.96 -10.83 4.97
CA GLY A 344 3.12 -10.76 5.86
C GLY A 344 4.32 -10.10 5.19
N ALA A 345 5.34 -9.78 5.98
CA ALA A 345 6.54 -9.09 5.51
C ALA A 345 7.78 -10.01 5.53
N ILE A 346 8.61 -9.91 4.49
CA ILE A 346 9.97 -10.46 4.44
C ILE A 346 10.98 -9.35 4.18
N ASN A 347 12.17 -9.49 4.76
CA ASN A 347 13.24 -8.52 4.60
C ASN A 347 14.07 -8.76 3.32
N GLY A 348 15.05 -7.89 3.05
CA GLY A 348 15.97 -8.00 1.90
C GLY A 348 16.79 -9.29 1.83
N LYS A 349 16.80 -10.11 2.88
CA LYS A 349 17.45 -11.43 2.93
C LYS A 349 16.45 -12.58 2.77
N ARG A 350 15.21 -12.29 2.33
CA ARG A 350 14.09 -13.23 2.18
C ARG A 350 13.74 -13.99 3.46
N LYS A 351 14.05 -13.41 4.62
CA LYS A 351 13.62 -13.94 5.92
C LYS A 351 12.40 -13.17 6.37
N PHE A 352 11.56 -13.78 7.22
CA PHE A 352 10.49 -13.03 7.87
C PHE A 352 11.06 -11.79 8.56
N SER A 353 10.48 -10.64 8.26
CA SER A 353 10.79 -9.41 8.99
C SER A 353 10.44 -9.63 10.45
N SER A 354 11.31 -9.19 11.35
CA SER A 354 11.23 -9.57 12.76
C SER A 354 9.92 -9.15 13.46
N TYR A 355 9.26 -8.11 12.95
CA TYR A 355 7.96 -7.62 13.42
C TYR A 355 6.76 -8.34 12.78
N THR A 356 6.92 -9.14 11.73
CA THR A 356 5.75 -9.67 11.00
C THR A 356 4.97 -10.65 11.87
N ASN A 357 3.66 -10.46 11.93
CA ASN A 357 2.76 -11.51 12.39
C ASN A 357 2.69 -12.63 11.33
N THR A 358 2.51 -13.89 11.74
CA THR A 358 2.63 -15.04 10.82
C THR A 358 1.43 -15.98 10.75
N ARG A 359 0.39 -15.80 11.57
CA ARG A 359 -0.78 -16.69 11.54
C ARG A 359 -1.71 -16.37 10.37
N ASN A 360 -2.18 -17.38 9.64
CA ASN A 360 -3.14 -17.22 8.53
C ASN A 360 -2.70 -16.19 7.47
N VAL A 361 -1.38 -16.01 7.29
CA VAL A 361 -0.84 -15.17 6.20
C VAL A 361 -1.02 -15.92 4.89
N THR A 362 -1.59 -15.24 3.90
CA THR A 362 -1.84 -15.78 2.56
C THR A 362 -0.56 -15.77 1.72
N VAL A 363 0.16 -14.64 1.74
CA VAL A 363 1.39 -14.43 0.99
C VAL A 363 2.29 -13.45 1.74
N TYR A 364 3.60 -13.59 1.57
CA TYR A 364 4.60 -12.67 2.09
C TYR A 364 5.17 -11.82 0.96
N ALA A 365 5.44 -10.55 1.25
CA ALA A 365 6.06 -9.65 0.29
C ALA A 365 7.23 -8.86 0.91
N PRO A 366 8.15 -8.34 0.08
CA PRO A 366 9.27 -7.51 0.51
C PRO A 366 8.87 -6.34 1.41
N SER A 367 9.71 -6.05 2.39
CA SER A 367 9.57 -4.97 3.37
C SER A 367 10.91 -4.71 4.07
N ASP A 368 10.92 -3.83 5.07
CA ASP A 368 12.08 -3.55 5.91
C ASP A 368 12.28 -4.64 6.99
N ASP A 369 13.19 -4.36 7.92
CA ASP A 369 13.43 -5.21 9.09
C ASP A 369 13.62 -4.36 10.34
N ALA A 370 13.24 -4.92 11.49
CA ALA A 370 13.42 -4.25 12.78
C ALA A 370 14.43 -4.99 13.64
N PRO A 371 15.20 -4.27 14.47
CA PRO A 371 16.03 -4.91 15.47
C PRO A 371 15.13 -5.65 16.48
N VAL A 372 15.49 -6.88 16.81
CA VAL A 372 14.85 -7.70 17.83
C VAL A 372 15.88 -8.19 18.82
N TRP A 373 15.58 -7.93 20.09
CA TRP A 373 16.37 -8.41 21.22
C TRP A 373 15.44 -9.12 22.20
N THR A 374 15.32 -10.42 22.03
CA THR A 374 14.52 -11.27 22.91
C THR A 374 15.31 -12.50 23.32
N ARG A 375 14.76 -13.30 24.23
CA ARG A 375 15.34 -14.60 24.59
C ARG A 375 15.38 -15.59 23.41
N ARG A 376 14.48 -15.43 22.43
CA ARG A 376 14.31 -16.39 21.32
C ARG A 376 15.10 -15.99 20.08
N GLU A 377 15.18 -14.70 19.82
CA GLU A 377 15.81 -14.15 18.63
C GLU A 377 16.67 -12.95 19.01
N LEU A 378 17.89 -12.93 18.47
CA LEU A 378 18.77 -11.79 18.47
C LEU A 378 19.05 -11.38 17.03
N ARG A 379 18.55 -10.21 16.65
CA ARG A 379 18.75 -9.60 15.33
C ARG A 379 18.98 -8.11 15.55
N LEU A 380 20.22 -7.66 15.44
CA LEU A 380 20.59 -6.27 15.72
C LEU A 380 21.08 -5.61 14.44
N ASP A 381 20.74 -4.33 14.26
CA ASP A 381 21.25 -3.53 13.14
C ASP A 381 22.70 -3.12 13.40
N PRO A 382 23.73 -3.72 12.79
CA PRO A 382 25.12 -3.36 13.09
C PRO A 382 25.48 -1.90 12.73
N LYS A 383 24.65 -1.22 11.92
CA LYS A 383 24.86 0.17 11.48
C LYS A 383 23.98 1.18 12.23
N GLY A 384 23.11 0.72 13.13
CA GLY A 384 22.18 1.57 13.86
C GLY A 384 22.90 2.53 14.81
N ARG A 385 22.43 3.78 14.90
CA ARG A 385 23.07 4.84 15.73
C ARG A 385 23.27 4.42 17.19
N THR A 386 22.35 3.65 17.75
CA THR A 386 22.38 3.24 19.16
C THR A 386 23.23 2.01 19.41
N MET A 387 23.80 1.36 18.39
CA MET A 387 24.58 0.13 18.58
C MET A 387 25.94 0.35 19.19
N HIS A 388 26.53 1.52 18.97
CA HIS A 388 27.74 1.93 19.69
C HIS A 388 27.49 2.16 21.19
N ASP A 389 26.23 2.39 21.60
CA ASP A 389 25.84 2.59 23.00
C ASP A 389 25.58 1.26 23.73
N HIS A 390 25.57 0.14 23.00
CA HIS A 390 25.32 -1.18 23.57
C HIS A 390 26.61 -2.00 23.56
N GLU A 391 27.23 -2.16 24.73
CA GLU A 391 28.13 -3.29 24.97
C GLU A 391 27.28 -4.57 24.95
N VAL A 392 27.09 -5.15 23.76
CA VAL A 392 26.46 -6.46 23.59
C VAL A 392 27.46 -7.50 24.10
N THR A 393 27.59 -7.59 25.41
CA THR A 393 28.16 -8.78 26.05
C THR A 393 27.23 -9.92 25.66
N GLN A 394 27.72 -10.83 24.82
CA GLN A 394 27.00 -12.06 24.48
C GLN A 394 26.44 -12.64 25.78
N ALA A 395 25.11 -12.67 25.90
CA ALA A 395 24.47 -13.31 27.04
C ALA A 395 25.02 -14.74 27.14
N GLU A 396 25.28 -15.21 28.37
CA GLU A 396 25.88 -16.54 28.63
C GLU A 396 25.06 -17.70 28.03
N SER A 397 23.81 -17.45 27.65
CA SER A 397 23.01 -18.34 26.81
C SER A 397 22.90 -17.75 25.39
N GLU A 398 23.48 -18.44 24.41
CA GLU A 398 23.25 -18.14 22.99
C GLU A 398 21.73 -18.11 22.72
N PRO A 399 21.23 -17.12 21.96
CA PRO A 399 19.83 -17.10 21.54
C PRO A 399 19.51 -18.38 20.76
N GLU A 400 18.27 -18.86 20.85
CA GLU A 400 17.82 -20.05 20.11
C GLU A 400 18.04 -19.86 18.59
N GLU A 401 17.91 -18.63 18.09
CA GLU A 401 18.22 -18.25 16.72
C GLU A 401 19.05 -16.94 16.69
N ALA A 402 20.27 -17.00 16.14
CA ALA A 402 21.03 -15.83 15.72
C ALA A 402 20.51 -15.37 14.34
N GLY A 403 19.69 -14.31 14.34
CA GLY A 403 19.10 -13.75 13.13
C GLY A 403 20.07 -12.79 12.45
N ASP A 404 20.09 -12.81 11.11
CA ASP A 404 20.87 -11.86 10.32
C ASP A 404 19.98 -10.67 9.94
N TYR A 405 20.33 -9.47 10.42
CA TYR A 405 19.57 -8.24 10.20
C TYR A 405 19.68 -7.79 8.74
N SER A 406 18.59 -7.30 8.17
CA SER A 406 18.59 -6.65 6.86
C SER A 406 18.51 -5.13 7.03
N THR A 407 19.51 -4.41 6.51
CA THR A 407 19.53 -2.93 6.51
C THR A 407 18.68 -2.31 5.40
N TRP A 408 18.04 -3.15 4.58
CA TRP A 408 17.27 -2.73 3.42
C TRP A 408 15.85 -2.33 3.83
N GLY A 409 15.44 -1.12 3.47
CA GLY A 409 14.06 -0.62 3.58
C GLY A 409 13.41 -0.46 2.21
N VAL A 410 12.09 -0.37 2.16
CA VAL A 410 11.37 -0.11 0.91
C VAL A 410 11.33 1.39 0.68
N LEU A 411 12.00 1.90 -0.36
CA LEU A 411 11.85 3.31 -0.71
C LEU A 411 10.40 3.56 -1.14
N SER A 412 9.78 4.64 -0.67
CA SER A 412 8.50 5.12 -1.18
C SER A 412 8.39 6.64 -1.18
N THR A 413 7.35 7.16 -1.79
CA THR A 413 7.03 8.60 -1.86
C THR A 413 6.61 9.15 -0.51
N ASP A 414 7.06 10.36 -0.18
CA ASP A 414 6.68 11.11 1.01
C ASP A 414 6.50 12.61 0.69
N VAL A 415 5.89 13.38 1.58
CA VAL A 415 5.72 14.82 1.34
C VAL A 415 7.05 15.58 1.43
N PRO A 416 7.34 16.50 0.50
CA PRO A 416 8.54 17.32 0.55
C PRO A 416 8.53 18.25 1.77
N GLY A 417 9.66 18.38 2.48
CA GLY A 417 9.86 19.39 3.53
C GLY A 417 10.64 18.89 4.74
N ALA A 418 10.76 19.75 5.76
CA ALA A 418 11.51 19.48 6.99
C ALA A 418 11.03 18.24 7.77
N PHE A 419 9.79 17.79 7.50
CA PHE A 419 9.17 16.62 8.11
C PHE A 419 9.32 15.32 7.30
N GLY A 420 9.58 15.39 5.98
CA GLY A 420 9.81 14.22 5.12
C GLY A 420 11.26 13.72 5.10
N ALA A 421 12.20 14.49 5.66
CA ALA A 421 13.57 14.02 5.86
C ALA A 421 13.61 13.02 7.05
N GLU A 422 14.05 11.79 6.78
CA GLU A 422 14.11 10.62 7.68
C GLU A 422 14.68 10.88 9.09
N ASP A 423 15.41 11.97 9.29
CA ASP A 423 16.05 12.33 10.55
C ASP A 423 15.34 13.43 11.36
N GLY A 424 14.36 14.14 10.79
CA GLY A 424 13.83 15.38 11.41
C GLY A 424 14.91 16.43 11.77
N GLY A 425 16.16 16.20 11.35
CA GLY A 425 17.35 16.99 11.67
C GLY A 425 17.41 18.32 10.92
N VAL A 426 16.33 18.64 10.22
CA VAL A 426 16.15 19.79 9.36
C VAL A 426 15.29 20.86 10.05
N SER A 427 15.31 20.87 11.39
CA SER A 427 14.50 21.78 12.22
C SER A 427 14.91 23.26 12.15
N THR A 428 15.95 23.60 11.38
CA THR A 428 16.47 24.97 11.24
C THR A 428 16.75 25.42 9.81
N ILE A 429 16.19 24.76 8.78
CA ILE A 429 16.42 25.22 7.39
C ILE A 429 15.48 26.38 7.07
N GLU A 430 16.03 27.59 7.12
CA GLU A 430 15.41 28.84 6.67
C GLU A 430 15.04 28.76 5.18
N GLU A 431 13.90 29.35 4.81
CA GLU A 431 13.25 29.35 3.48
C GLU A 431 14.07 29.97 2.32
N THR A 432 15.37 30.22 2.49
CA THR A 432 16.18 31.03 1.57
C THR A 432 17.32 30.23 0.94
N GLY A 433 16.96 29.33 0.02
CA GLY A 433 17.90 28.73 -0.93
C GLY A 433 18.00 27.22 -0.80
N TYR A 434 17.06 26.50 -1.40
CA TYR A 434 17.15 25.06 -1.54
C TYR A 434 18.21 24.68 -2.59
N ASP A 435 19.07 23.74 -2.22
CA ASP A 435 19.70 22.85 -3.20
C ASP A 435 18.61 21.92 -3.75
N SER A 436 18.37 21.95 -5.06
CA SER A 436 17.36 21.16 -5.75
C SER A 436 17.44 19.66 -5.43
N LEU A 437 18.63 19.16 -5.10
CA LEU A 437 18.87 17.76 -4.75
C LEU A 437 18.31 17.38 -3.36
N ILE A 438 18.39 18.29 -2.38
CA ILE A 438 17.85 18.03 -1.03
C ILE A 438 16.32 17.97 -1.08
N MET A 439 15.69 18.82 -1.89
CA MET A 439 14.24 18.79 -2.11
C MET A 439 13.75 17.55 -2.85
N GLN A 440 14.55 17.00 -3.76
CA GLN A 440 14.20 15.76 -4.45
C GLN A 440 14.27 14.56 -3.51
N ARG A 441 15.30 14.50 -2.64
CA ARG A 441 15.44 13.39 -1.69
C ARG A 441 14.38 13.41 -0.60
N SER A 442 13.89 14.58 -0.19
CA SER A 442 12.82 14.70 0.80
C SER A 442 11.44 14.30 0.28
N GLN A 443 11.30 14.01 -1.02
CA GLN A 443 10.08 13.42 -1.61
C GLN A 443 10.01 11.90 -1.41
N PHE A 444 10.99 11.31 -0.71
CA PHE A 444 11.02 9.88 -0.47
C PHE A 444 11.43 9.58 0.96
N ALA A 445 10.92 8.48 1.48
CA ALA A 445 11.30 7.94 2.78
C ALA A 445 11.39 6.42 2.73
N SER A 446 12.05 5.82 3.73
CA SER A 446 11.95 4.40 3.97
C SER A 446 10.56 4.07 4.51
N PHE A 447 9.87 3.20 3.81
CA PHE A 447 8.61 2.61 4.19
C PHE A 447 8.81 1.15 4.59
N GLY A 448 8.07 0.73 5.61
CA GLY A 448 8.29 -0.54 6.27
C GLY A 448 7.00 -1.16 6.78
N GLY A 449 7.14 -2.29 7.45
CA GLY A 449 6.00 -2.98 8.02
C GLY A 449 5.24 -3.86 7.01
N THR A 450 4.30 -4.63 7.54
CA THR A 450 3.32 -5.39 6.73
C THR A 450 2.45 -4.48 5.85
N SER A 451 2.45 -3.17 6.12
CA SER A 451 1.86 -2.13 5.27
C SER A 451 2.54 -1.99 3.91
N ALA A 452 3.88 -1.87 3.89
CA ALA A 452 4.66 -1.82 2.65
C ALA A 452 4.49 -3.10 1.83
N ALA A 453 4.58 -4.25 2.50
CA ALA A 453 4.35 -5.55 1.89
C ALA A 453 2.94 -5.64 1.26
N SER A 454 1.91 -5.16 1.95
CA SER A 454 0.53 -5.11 1.43
C SER A 454 0.40 -4.21 0.20
N GLY A 455 1.10 -3.06 0.17
CA GLY A 455 1.16 -2.18 -0.99
C GLY A 455 1.77 -2.87 -2.22
N ILE A 456 2.88 -3.61 -2.04
CA ILE A 456 3.50 -4.38 -3.12
C ILE A 456 2.52 -5.42 -3.65
N VAL A 457 1.87 -6.19 -2.77
CA VAL A 457 0.87 -7.19 -3.20
C VAL A 457 -0.30 -6.52 -3.92
N ALA A 458 -0.75 -5.34 -3.48
CA ALA A 458 -1.83 -4.62 -4.15
C ALA A 458 -1.46 -4.17 -5.57
N GLY A 459 -0.24 -3.67 -5.77
CA GLY A 459 0.26 -3.37 -7.11
C GLY A 459 0.42 -4.62 -7.98
N VAL A 460 0.95 -5.73 -7.45
CA VAL A 460 1.05 -6.99 -8.20
C VAL A 460 -0.33 -7.53 -8.59
N VAL A 461 -1.30 -7.52 -7.68
CA VAL A 461 -2.68 -7.92 -7.97
C VAL A 461 -3.32 -7.01 -9.03
N SER A 462 -3.00 -5.70 -9.00
CA SER A 462 -3.43 -4.76 -10.04
C SER A 462 -2.89 -5.13 -11.43
N LEU A 463 -1.63 -5.55 -11.52
CA LEU A 463 -1.04 -6.08 -12.78
C LEU A 463 -1.76 -7.33 -13.27
N LEU A 464 -2.10 -8.25 -12.37
CA LEU A 464 -2.83 -9.48 -12.73
C LEU A 464 -4.23 -9.17 -13.29
N GLN A 465 -4.93 -8.18 -12.71
CA GLN A 465 -6.22 -7.72 -13.24
C GLN A 465 -6.07 -7.05 -14.61
N ALA A 466 -5.04 -6.21 -14.79
CA ALA A 466 -4.74 -5.61 -16.08
C ALA A 466 -4.40 -6.66 -17.16
N LYS A 467 -3.69 -7.74 -16.78
CA LYS A 467 -3.34 -8.85 -17.67
C LYS A 467 -4.59 -9.61 -18.14
N ARG A 468 -5.51 -9.93 -17.22
CA ARG A 468 -6.82 -10.52 -17.56
C ARG A 468 -7.58 -9.65 -18.57
N ARG A 469 -7.65 -8.33 -18.33
CA ARG A 469 -8.33 -7.39 -19.25
C ARG A 469 -7.69 -7.36 -20.62
N LYS A 470 -6.35 -7.32 -20.69
CA LYS A 470 -5.60 -7.38 -21.95
C LYS A 470 -5.94 -8.63 -22.75
N GLU A 471 -6.17 -9.75 -22.08
CA GLU A 471 -6.56 -11.01 -22.70
C GLU A 471 -8.07 -11.15 -22.98
N GLY A 472 -8.85 -10.11 -22.71
CA GLY A 472 -10.31 -10.12 -22.91
C GLY A 472 -11.04 -11.00 -21.90
N GLN A 473 -10.43 -11.29 -20.76
CA GLN A 473 -11.00 -12.12 -19.70
C GLN A 473 -11.64 -11.24 -18.62
N ALA A 474 -12.61 -11.80 -17.90
CA ALA A 474 -13.19 -11.15 -16.73
C ALA A 474 -12.14 -10.96 -15.62
N PRO A 475 -12.23 -9.88 -14.81
CA PRO A 475 -11.41 -9.72 -13.61
C PRO A 475 -11.54 -10.93 -12.69
N MET A 476 -10.45 -11.30 -12.01
CA MET A 476 -10.51 -12.32 -10.99
C MET A 476 -11.29 -11.80 -9.78
N THR A 477 -12.19 -12.63 -9.28
CA THR A 477 -12.78 -12.43 -7.96
C THR A 477 -11.71 -12.52 -6.87
N GLY A 478 -11.97 -12.02 -5.66
CA GLY A 478 -10.99 -12.16 -4.58
C GLY A 478 -10.73 -13.61 -4.18
N THR A 479 -11.73 -14.50 -4.34
CA THR A 479 -11.57 -15.94 -4.13
C THR A 479 -10.58 -16.56 -5.13
N GLU A 480 -10.77 -16.26 -6.42
CA GLU A 480 -9.87 -16.73 -7.48
C GLU A 480 -8.47 -16.14 -7.32
N MET A 481 -8.37 -14.84 -7.00
CA MET A 481 -7.08 -14.17 -6.81
C MET A 481 -6.31 -14.77 -5.63
N LYS A 482 -6.96 -15.02 -4.49
CA LYS A 482 -6.34 -15.67 -3.33
C LYS A 482 -5.78 -17.04 -3.69
N LEU A 483 -6.58 -17.85 -4.39
CA LEU A 483 -6.15 -19.17 -4.86
C LEU A 483 -4.99 -19.07 -5.86
N HIS A 484 -5.04 -18.10 -6.77
CA HIS A 484 -3.98 -17.87 -7.76
C HIS A 484 -2.66 -17.55 -7.08
N LEU A 485 -2.66 -16.64 -6.10
CA LEU A 485 -1.47 -16.32 -5.30
C LEU A 485 -0.97 -17.53 -4.52
N GLN A 486 -1.85 -18.35 -3.93
CA GLN A 486 -1.45 -19.55 -3.19
C GLN A 486 -0.92 -20.67 -4.08
N THR A 487 -1.29 -20.69 -5.36
CA THR A 487 -0.90 -21.75 -6.29
C THR A 487 0.38 -21.39 -7.03
N ASN A 488 0.48 -20.15 -7.53
CA ASN A 488 1.48 -19.76 -8.52
C ASN A 488 2.65 -18.97 -7.92
N CYS A 489 2.55 -18.51 -6.68
CA CYS A 489 3.71 -17.95 -5.98
C CYS A 489 4.68 -19.06 -5.53
N PRO A 490 5.99 -18.79 -5.54
CA PRO A 490 7.01 -19.70 -5.03
C PRO A 490 6.87 -19.95 -3.52
N ASP A 491 7.32 -21.13 -3.12
CA ASP A 491 7.43 -21.52 -1.72
C ASP A 491 8.52 -20.71 -1.02
N LEU A 492 8.20 -20.14 0.14
CA LEU A 492 9.15 -19.40 0.98
C LEU A 492 9.69 -20.27 2.11
N ALA A 493 8.79 -20.89 2.87
CA ALA A 493 9.09 -21.68 4.05
C ALA A 493 7.90 -22.58 4.43
N ILE A 494 8.07 -23.42 5.44
CA ILE A 494 6.96 -24.16 6.05
C ILE A 494 6.44 -23.34 7.25
N GLY A 495 5.16 -23.01 7.23
CA GLY A 495 4.44 -22.32 8.30
C GLY A 495 4.29 -23.17 9.56
N LEU A 496 3.84 -22.54 10.66
CA LEU A 496 3.68 -23.21 11.96
C LEU A 496 2.60 -24.30 11.98
N ASP A 497 1.64 -24.21 11.08
CA ASP A 497 0.60 -25.20 10.84
C ASP A 497 1.05 -26.32 9.88
N GLY A 498 2.31 -26.28 9.42
CA GLY A 498 2.87 -27.22 8.45
C GLY A 498 2.50 -26.90 7.00
N ALA A 499 1.74 -25.83 6.75
CA ALA A 499 1.42 -25.40 5.38
C ALA A 499 2.59 -24.64 4.77
N THR A 500 2.84 -24.82 3.48
CA THR A 500 3.87 -24.03 2.79
C THR A 500 3.41 -22.58 2.66
N VAL A 501 4.21 -21.65 3.19
CA VAL A 501 3.97 -20.22 3.01
C VAL A 501 4.56 -19.75 1.69
N LYS A 502 3.87 -18.80 1.05
CA LYS A 502 4.22 -18.30 -0.29
C LYS A 502 4.85 -16.93 -0.23
N ARG A 503 5.78 -16.64 -1.15
CA ARG A 503 6.34 -15.30 -1.39
C ARG A 503 5.78 -14.74 -2.70
N ILE A 504 5.38 -13.47 -2.71
CA ILE A 504 4.89 -12.81 -3.92
C ILE A 504 5.93 -12.87 -5.05
N ASP A 505 5.48 -13.19 -6.26
CA ASP A 505 6.30 -13.19 -7.47
C ASP A 505 5.41 -12.86 -8.67
N ALA A 506 5.52 -11.63 -9.18
CA ALA A 506 4.64 -11.10 -10.21
C ALA A 506 4.81 -11.85 -11.53
N ASP A 507 6.05 -12.13 -11.95
CA ASP A 507 6.35 -12.88 -13.17
C ASP A 507 5.71 -14.28 -13.15
N SER A 508 5.94 -15.08 -12.10
CA SER A 508 5.32 -16.40 -11.96
C SER A 508 3.79 -16.33 -11.98
N CYS A 509 3.20 -15.33 -11.31
CA CYS A 509 1.76 -15.16 -11.29
C CYS A 509 1.20 -14.73 -12.66
N LEU A 510 1.90 -13.88 -13.40
CA LEU A 510 1.48 -13.38 -14.71
C LEU A 510 1.61 -14.44 -15.79
N GLN A 511 2.65 -15.29 -15.75
CA GLN A 511 2.84 -16.40 -16.68
C GLN A 511 1.76 -17.51 -16.52
N ALA A 512 1.12 -17.58 -15.35
CA ALA A 512 0.06 -18.54 -15.07
C ALA A 512 -1.34 -18.09 -15.52
N ILE A 513 -1.48 -16.85 -16.04
CA ILE A 513 -2.71 -16.32 -16.66
C ILE A 513 -2.68 -16.66 -18.15
#